data_AF-A0A2Z2NSZ9-F1
#
_entry.id   AF-A0A2Z2NSZ9-F1
#
_cell.length_a   1.000
_cell.length_b   1.000
_cell.length_c   1.000
_cell.angle_alpha   90.00
_cell.angle_beta   90.00
_cell.angle_gamma   90.00
#
_symmetry.space_group_name_H-M   'P 1'
#
loop_
_entity.id
_entity.type
_entity.pdbx_description
1 polymer ?
#
loop_
_entity_poly.entity_id
_entity_poly.type
_entity_poly.pdbx_seq_one_letter_code
_entity_poly.pdbx_strand_id
1 'polypeptide(L)' 'MIVESSRYYVDLQTALAGLSSSGVAFRAIENTSAKAVDDANSNALAPFRQSDGSYRIGANFRCLYTRA' A
#
# COMPACT_ATOMS: atom_id res chain seq x y z
N MET A 1 5.94 14.75 -15.96
CA MET A 1 4.89 15.18 -15.02
C MET A 1 5.05 14.35 -13.74
N ILE A 2 5.23 15.00 -12.58
CA ILE A 2 5.15 14.32 -11.28
C ILE A 2 3.69 14.40 -10.84
N VAL A 3 3.16 13.28 -10.35
CA VAL A 3 1.79 13.18 -9.83
C VAL A 3 1.87 12.88 -8.35
N GLU A 4 1.24 13.73 -7.55
CA GLU A 4 1.06 13.53 -6.11
C GLU A 4 -0.21 12.70 -5.88
N SER A 5 -0.14 11.73 -4.99
CA SER A 5 -1.30 10.94 -4.57
C SER A 5 -1.26 10.70 -3.07
N SER A 6 -2.39 11.00 -2.41
CA SER A 6 -2.59 10.71 -0.99
C SER A 6 -3.55 9.53 -0.85
N ARG A 7 -3.14 8.49 -0.12
CA ARG A 7 -4.01 7.39 0.28
C ARG A 7 -4.37 7.51 1.76
N TYR A 8 -5.64 7.24 2.05
CA TYR A 8 -6.20 7.19 3.39
C TYR A 8 -6.83 5.82 3.63
N TYR A 9 -6.53 5.22 4.77
CA TYR A 9 -7.17 4.01 5.27
C TYR A 9 -7.68 4.28 6.69
N VAL A 10 -8.92 3.86 6.98
CA VAL A 10 -9.56 4.10 8.28
C VAL A 10 -8.93 3.28 9.41
N ASP A 11 -8.39 2.10 9.08
CA ASP A 11 -7.71 1.21 10.02
C ASP A 11 -6.71 0.29 9.28
N LEU A 12 -5.97 -0.49 10.06
CA LEU A 12 -4.96 -1.42 9.55
C LEU A 12 -5.57 -2.53 8.69
N GLN A 13 -6.75 -3.04 9.05
CA GLN A 13 -7.40 -4.13 8.30
C GLN A 13 -7.76 -3.66 6.88
N THR A 14 -8.30 -2.44 6.77
CA THR A 14 -8.63 -1.80 5.50
C THR A 14 -7.37 -1.53 4.67
N ALA A 15 -6.27 -1.13 5.32
CA ALA A 15 -4.98 -0.93 4.65
C ALA A 15 -4.41 -2.23 4.10
N LEU A 16 -4.41 -3.31 4.89
CA LEU A 16 -3.93 -4.63 4.46
C LEU A 16 -4.75 -5.17 3.29
N ALA A 17 -6.08 -5.09 3.37
CA ALA A 17 -6.97 -5.50 2.28
C ALA A 17 -6.68 -4.72 0.99
N GLY A 18 -6.49 -3.40 1.09
CA GLY A 18 -6.18 -2.55 -0.05
C GLY A 18 -4.83 -2.86 -0.70
N LEU A 19 -3.78 -3.11 0.10
CA LEU A 19 -2.45 -3.47 -0.40
C LEU A 19 -2.41 -4.88 -1.00
N SER A 20 -3.13 -5.81 -0.39
CA SER A 20 -3.23 -7.21 -0.84
C SER A 20 -4.08 -7.40 -2.10
N SER A 21 -4.86 -6.39 -2.51
CA SER A 21 -5.65 -6.40 -3.75
C SER A 21 -4.83 -6.11 -5.03
N SER A 22 -3.50 -6.02 -4.92
CA SER A 22 -2.61 -5.78 -6.06
C SER A 22 -2.09 -7.08 -6.69
N GLY A 23 -1.80 -7.05 -8.00
CA GLY A 23 -1.19 -8.21 -8.68
C GLY A 23 0.20 -8.58 -8.14
N VAL A 24 0.93 -7.61 -7.57
CA VAL A 24 2.22 -7.87 -6.91
C VAL A 24 2.04 -8.63 -5.59
N ALA A 25 1.00 -8.31 -4.81
CA ALA A 25 0.68 -9.03 -3.59
C ALA A 25 0.30 -10.48 -3.89
N PHE A 26 -0.50 -10.72 -4.94
CA PHE A 26 -0.82 -12.08 -5.39
C PHE A 26 0.43 -12.92 -5.63
N ARG A 27 1.40 -12.42 -6.41
CA ARG A 27 2.68 -13.12 -6.66
C ARG A 27 3.52 -13.31 -5.40
N ALA A 28 3.54 -12.33 -4.49
CA ALA A 28 4.28 -12.44 -3.24
C ALA A 28 3.69 -13.53 -2.33
N ILE A 29 2.37 -13.62 -2.27
CA ILE A 29 1.64 -14.65 -1.51
C ILE A 29 1.95 -16.05 -2.06
N GLU A 30 1.96 -16.24 -3.39
CA GLU A 30 2.31 -17.53 -4.02
C GLU A 30 3.71 -18.02 -3.62
N ASN A 31 4.67 -17.11 -3.45
CA ASN A 31 6.06 -17.44 -3.12
C ASN A 31 6.35 -17.52 -1.62
N THR A 32 5.45 -17.04 -0.78
CA THR A 32 5.66 -16.96 0.68
C THR A 32 4.41 -17.42 1.43
N SER A 33 3.57 -16.50 1.88
CA SER A 33 2.24 -16.75 2.44
C SER A 33 1.48 -15.44 2.57
N ALA A 34 0.16 -15.50 2.73
CA ALA A 34 -0.67 -14.33 3.05
C ALA A 34 -0.21 -13.63 4.33
N LYS A 35 0.08 -14.40 5.38
CA LYS A 35 0.55 -13.87 6.66
C LYS A 35 1.88 -13.11 6.53
N ALA A 36 2.85 -13.65 5.79
CA ALA A 36 4.13 -12.99 5.60
C ALA A 36 3.98 -11.64 4.87
N VAL A 37 3.08 -11.57 3.89
CA VAL A 37 2.75 -10.32 3.19
C VAL A 37 2.04 -9.34 4.12
N ASP A 38 1.09 -9.80 4.93
CA ASP A 38 0.39 -8.94 5.91
C ASP A 38 1.34 -8.39 6.97
N ASP A 39 2.26 -9.22 7.49
CA ASP A 39 3.27 -8.80 8.46
C ASP A 39 4.23 -7.76 7.85
N ALA A 40 4.67 -7.97 6.61
CA ALA A 40 5.51 -7.02 5.88
C ALA A 40 4.78 -5.68 5.63
N ASN A 41 3.53 -5.74 5.18
CA ASN A 41 2.70 -4.55 4.96
C ASN A 41 2.43 -3.79 6.26
N SER A 42 2.11 -4.49 7.35
CA SER A 42 1.90 -3.91 8.68
C SER A 42 3.14 -3.15 9.16
N ASN A 43 4.32 -3.77 9.02
CA ASN A 43 5.60 -3.13 9.37
C ASN A 43 5.88 -1.90 8.51
N ALA A 44 5.61 -1.97 7.20
CA ALA A 44 5.77 -0.84 6.29
C ALA A 44 4.79 0.31 6.58
N LEU A 45 3.58 0.00 7.07
CA LEU A 45 2.54 0.96 7.41
C LEU A 45 2.75 1.62 8.78
N ALA A 46 3.48 0.98 9.70
CA ALA A 46 3.64 1.45 11.08
C ALA A 46 4.05 2.94 11.21
N PRO A 47 4.97 3.50 10.39
CA PRO A 47 5.34 4.91 10.46
C PRO A 47 4.23 5.89 10.04
N PHE A 48 3.22 5.41 9.32
CA PHE A 48 2.14 6.24 8.76
C PHE A 48 0.87 6.26 9.61
N ARG A 49 0.86 5.51 10.72
CA ARG A 49 -0.26 5.43 11.64
C ARG A 49 -0.48 6.78 12.33
N GLN A 50 -1.72 7.24 12.32
CA GLN A 50 -2.16 8.45 13.00
C GLN A 50 -2.61 8.13 14.43
N SER A 51 -2.76 9.16 15.27
CA SER A 51 -3.20 9.02 16.66
C SER A 51 -4.61 8.43 16.80
N ASP A 52 -5.47 8.60 15.79
CA ASP A 52 -6.81 8.04 15.73
C ASP A 52 -6.85 6.59 15.21
N GLY A 53 -5.70 6.01 14.87
CA GLY A 53 -5.58 4.66 14.32
C GLY A 53 -5.71 4.55 12.80
N SER A 54 -6.03 5.65 12.12
CA SER A 54 -6.03 5.72 10.65
C SER A 54 -4.61 5.74 10.08
N TYR A 55 -4.49 5.55 8.77
CA TYR A 55 -3.21 5.61 8.05
C TYR A 55 -3.29 6.63 6.91
N ARG A 56 -2.26 7.47 6.80
CA ARG A 56 -2.13 8.47 5.73
C ARG A 56 -0.79 8.31 5.03
N ILE A 57 -0.81 8.06 3.72
CA ILE A 57 0.38 7.75 2.93
C ILE A 57 0.43 8.67 1.72
N GLY A 58 1.49 9.45 1.61
CA GLY A 58 1.80 10.22 0.40
C GLY A 58 2.67 9.41 -0.56
N ALA A 59 2.40 9.51 -1.85
CA ALA A 59 3.22 8.91 -2.90
C ALA A 59 3.36 9.87 -4.08
N ASN A 60 4.61 10.05 -4.50
CA ASN A 60 4.97 10.89 -5.63
C ASN A 60 5.56 10.01 -6.72
N PHE A 61 4.87 9.94 -7.85
CA PHE A 61 5.28 9.08 -8.95
C PHE A 61 5.43 9.87 -10.24
N ARG A 62 6.38 9.42 -11.06
CA ARG A 62 6.62 9.97 -12.39
C ARG A 62 5.88 9.14 -13.41
N CYS A 63 4.87 9.73 -14.04
CA CYS A 63 4.19 9.09 -15.16
C CYS A 63 4.96 9.36 -16.46
N LEU A 64 5.33 8.28 -17.16
CA LEU A 64 5.77 8.33 -18.55
C LEU A 64 4.58 7.89 -19.41
N TYR A 65 4.14 8.76 -20.32
CA TYR A 65 3.13 8.44 -21.31
C TYR A 65 3.73 8.63 -22.70
N THR A 66 3.39 7.77 -23.64
CA THR A 66 3.72 7.96 -25.06
C THR A 66 2.50 8.52 -25.77
N ARG A 67 2.69 9.38 -26.76
CA ARG A 67 1.60 9.71 -27.70
C ARG A 67 1.51 8.61 -28.74
N ALA A 68 0.28 8.30 -29.16
CA ALA A 68 0.00 7.47 -30.32
C ALA A 68 0.33 8.23 -31.61
#